data_AF-A0A1A0HGM4-F1
#
_entry.id   AF-A0A1A0HGM4-F1
#
_cell.length_a   1.000
_cell.length_b   1.000
_cell.length_c   1.000
_cell.angle_alpha   90.00
_cell.angle_beta   90.00
_cell.angle_gamma   90.00
#
_symmetry.space_group_name_H-M   'P 1'
#
loop_
_entity.id
_entity.type
_entity.pdbx_description
1 polymer ?
#
loop_
_entity_poly.entity_id
_entity_poly.type
_entity_poly.pdbx_seq_one_letter_code
_entity_poly.pdbx_strand_id
1 'polypeptide(L)'
;MYHSGLAIENTQTVYLSTSTSVLQVSGLQNLFNVVEVKVAGFGNSNAIDLDICFLPQATTFEYLEDTGTLEVTHFRRLVIRLQIGPRYVSRHFRLTRGLYGSRIIYHLPAPHYPPDSCSCEPVCP
;
A
#
# COMPACT_ATOMS: atom_id res chain seq x y z
N MET A 1 -14.21 18.89 9.71
CA MET A 1 -14.42 18.10 8.48
C MET A 1 -14.19 16.63 8.86
N TYR A 2 -15.25 15.85 9.06
CA TYR A 2 -15.12 14.46 9.50
C TYR A 2 -14.55 13.63 8.35
N HIS A 3 -13.40 12.99 8.57
CA HIS A 3 -12.85 12.01 7.64
C HIS A 3 -13.51 10.68 7.98
N SER A 4 -14.36 10.18 7.08
CA SER A 4 -14.88 8.81 7.17
C SER A 4 -13.71 7.86 6.95
N GLY A 5 -13.20 7.25 8.01
CA GLY A 5 -12.16 6.22 7.95
C GLY A 5 -12.79 4.84 7.84
N LEU A 6 -12.18 3.96 7.03
CA LEU A 6 -12.46 2.53 7.08
C LEU A 6 -11.42 1.87 7.98
N ALA A 7 -11.87 1.12 8.97
CA ALA A 7 -11.01 0.18 9.69
C ALA A 7 -10.81 -1.06 8.80
N ILE A 8 -9.56 -1.49 8.65
CA ILE A 8 -9.21 -2.67 7.84
C ILE A 8 -8.66 -3.72 8.82
N GLU A 9 -9.34 -4.86 8.93
CA GLU A 9 -8.76 -6.01 9.63
C GLU A 9 -7.67 -6.68 8.79
N ASN A 10 -6.73 -7.35 9.44
CA ASN A 10 -5.60 -8.03 8.78
C ASN A 10 -6.04 -9.15 7.82
N THR A 11 -7.30 -9.58 7.89
CA THR A 11 -7.96 -10.56 7.02
C THR A 11 -8.48 -9.93 5.73
N GLN A 12 -8.74 -8.63 5.73
CA GLN A 12 -9.37 -7.92 4.62
C GLN A 12 -8.35 -7.52 3.56
N THR A 13 -8.81 -7.50 2.30
CA THR A 13 -8.00 -7.12 1.14
C THR A 13 -8.64 -5.93 0.45
N VAL A 14 -7.85 -4.89 0.19
CA VAL A 14 -8.28 -3.74 -0.61
C VAL A 14 -7.97 -4.01 -2.07
N TYR A 15 -8.98 -3.97 -2.94
CA TYR A 15 -8.80 -4.17 -4.38
C TYR A 15 -8.73 -2.83 -5.13
N LEU A 16 -7.62 -2.61 -5.85
CA LEU A 16 -7.45 -1.48 -6.76
C LEU A 16 -7.95 -1.86 -8.16
N SER A 17 -9.22 -1.60 -8.43
CA SER A 17 -9.92 -2.12 -9.62
C SER A 17 -9.57 -1.44 -10.93
N THR A 18 -9.09 -0.19 -10.89
CA THR A 18 -8.77 0.60 -12.07
C THR A 18 -7.36 1.16 -12.00
N SER A 19 -6.82 1.58 -13.15
CA SER A 19 -5.53 2.30 -13.23
C SER A 19 -5.55 3.66 -12.53
N THR A 20 -6.73 4.23 -12.25
CA THR A 20 -6.91 5.50 -11.55
C THR A 20 -7.18 5.33 -10.06
N SER A 21 -7.26 4.08 -9.58
CA SER A 21 -7.51 3.79 -8.17
C SER A 21 -6.34 4.27 -7.30
N VAL A 22 -6.65 4.84 -6.14
CA VAL A 22 -5.66 5.26 -5.15
C VAL A 22 -6.10 4.73 -3.78
N LEU A 23 -5.26 3.89 -3.17
CA LEU A 23 -5.41 3.55 -1.75
C LEU A 23 -4.63 4.57 -0.93
N GLN A 24 -5.32 5.37 -0.14
CA GLN A 24 -4.70 6.27 0.82
C GLN A 24 -4.64 5.61 2.20
N VAL A 25 -3.45 5.49 2.77
CA VAL A 25 -3.23 5.03 4.14
C VAL A 25 -2.78 6.22 4.98
N SER A 26 -3.50 6.46 6.08
CA SER A 26 -3.24 7.57 6.99
C SER A 26 -3.04 7.10 8.43
N GLY A 27 -2.46 7.97 9.27
CA GLY A 27 -2.10 7.68 10.65
C GLY A 27 -0.69 7.11 10.84
N LEU A 28 0.12 6.94 9.79
CA LEU A 28 1.37 6.17 9.87
C LEU A 28 2.48 6.87 10.67
N GLN A 29 2.42 8.20 10.83
CA GLN A 29 3.45 8.95 11.54
C GLN A 29 3.52 8.66 13.04
N ASN A 30 2.39 8.28 13.65
CA ASN A 30 2.25 8.14 15.12
C ASN A 30 2.04 6.71 15.60
N LEU A 31 2.05 5.73 14.69
CA LEU A 31 1.91 4.34 15.10
C LEU A 31 3.14 3.93 15.90
N PHE A 32 3.01 2.99 16.83
CA PHE A 32 4.13 2.29 17.47
C PHE A 32 4.38 0.93 16.83
N ASN A 33 3.34 0.33 16.26
CA ASN A 33 3.37 -0.96 15.59
C ASN A 33 3.44 -0.80 14.07
N VAL A 34 4.01 -1.82 13.41
CA VAL A 34 3.97 -1.94 11.95
C VAL A 34 2.55 -2.34 11.55
N VAL A 35 1.96 -1.60 10.62
CA VAL A 35 0.65 -1.98 10.05
C VAL A 35 0.87 -2.88 8.85
N GLU A 36 0.02 -3.89 8.70
CA GLU A 36 0.00 -4.77 7.54
C GLU A 36 -1.31 -4.58 6.79
N VAL A 37 -1.23 -4.35 5.47
CA VAL A 37 -2.40 -4.16 4.61
C VAL A 37 -2.28 -5.09 3.42
N LYS A 38 -3.33 -5.85 3.12
CA LYS A 38 -3.40 -6.67 1.91
C LYS A 38 -4.00 -5.87 0.77
N VAL A 39 -3.35 -5.91 -0.39
CA VAL A 39 -3.77 -5.16 -1.57
C VAL A 39 -3.79 -6.08 -2.78
N ALA A 40 -4.93 -6.11 -3.47
CA ALA A 40 -5.07 -6.80 -4.75
C ALA A 40 -5.10 -5.79 -5.91
N GLY A 41 -4.68 -6.23 -7.09
CA GLY A 41 -4.76 -5.43 -8.31
C GLY A 41 -3.76 -4.28 -8.42
N PHE A 42 -2.72 -4.23 -7.58
CA PHE A 42 -1.71 -3.17 -7.66
C PHE A 42 -0.90 -3.26 -8.97
N GLY A 43 -0.96 -2.23 -9.81
CA GLY A 43 -0.38 -2.23 -11.14
C GLY A 43 -1.09 -1.29 -12.10
N ASN A 44 -0.64 -1.26 -13.35
CA ASN A 44 -1.13 -0.32 -14.37
C ASN A 44 -1.12 1.15 -13.89
N SER A 45 -0.12 1.50 -13.07
CA SER A 45 0.06 2.84 -12.48
C SER A 45 -1.06 3.33 -11.54
N ASN A 46 -1.92 2.43 -11.04
CA ASN A 46 -2.66 2.76 -9.82
C ASN A 46 -1.68 2.97 -8.65
N ALA A 47 -2.18 3.60 -7.58
CA ALA A 47 -1.28 4.15 -6.56
C ALA A 47 -1.67 3.76 -5.13
N ILE A 48 -0.65 3.73 -4.28
CA ILE A 48 -0.79 3.69 -2.83
C ILE A 48 -0.15 4.96 -2.28
N ASP A 49 -0.96 5.82 -1.66
CA ASP A 49 -0.54 7.06 -1.03
C ASP A 49 -0.43 6.85 0.48
N LEU A 50 0.73 7.20 1.04
CA LEU A 50 1.07 7.06 2.45
C LEU A 50 1.24 8.46 3.05
N ASP A 51 0.62 8.72 4.19
CA ASP A 51 0.73 9.99 4.91
C ASP A 51 2.07 10.20 5.64
N ILE A 52 3.15 9.60 5.13
CA ILE A 52 4.53 9.82 5.55
C ILE A 52 5.22 10.81 4.60
N CYS A 53 5.99 11.75 5.16
CA CYS A 53 6.67 12.75 4.36
C CYS A 53 7.66 12.09 3.38
N PHE A 54 7.57 12.43 2.08
CA PHE A 54 8.53 11.93 1.10
C PHE A 54 9.89 12.60 1.30
N LEU A 55 10.82 11.86 1.87
CA LEU A 55 12.21 12.28 2.07
C LEU A 55 13.12 11.27 1.37
N PRO A 56 13.72 11.58 0.22
CA PRO A 56 14.49 10.62 -0.59
C PRO A 56 15.60 9.87 0.16
N GLN A 57 16.19 10.50 1.18
CA GLN A 57 17.27 9.91 1.98
C GLN A 57 16.77 9.09 3.19
N ALA A 58 15.50 9.26 3.57
CA ALA A 58 14.93 8.66 4.77
C ALA A 58 13.74 7.74 4.48
N THR A 59 13.19 7.78 3.27
CA THR A 59 12.02 6.99 2.85
C THR A 59 12.45 6.02 1.78
N THR A 60 12.43 4.75 2.12
CA THR A 60 12.83 3.65 1.24
C THR A 60 11.74 2.61 1.19
N PHE A 61 11.79 1.76 0.17
CA PHE A 61 10.95 0.58 0.09
C PHE A 61 11.77 -0.62 -0.34
N GLU A 62 11.31 -1.81 0.03
CA GLU A 62 11.87 -3.09 -0.39
C GLU A 62 10.73 -4.03 -0.73
N TYR A 63 10.86 -4.75 -1.85
CA TYR A 63 9.91 -5.80 -2.23
C TYR A 63 10.54 -7.16 -1.98
N LEU A 64 9.94 -7.92 -1.07
CA LEU A 64 10.35 -9.26 -0.69
C LEU A 64 9.68 -10.27 -1.63
N GLU A 65 10.40 -10.73 -2.65
CA GLU A 65 9.83 -11.55 -3.74
C GLU A 65 9.17 -12.85 -3.24
N ASP A 66 9.76 -13.49 -2.23
CA ASP A 66 9.29 -14.76 -1.67
C ASP A 66 7.92 -14.66 -1.00
N THR A 67 7.64 -13.53 -0.35
CA THR A 67 6.39 -13.31 0.39
C THR A 67 5.40 -12.44 -0.38
N GLY A 68 5.85 -11.72 -1.40
CA GLY A 68 5.04 -10.72 -2.07
C GLY A 68 4.75 -9.49 -1.22
N THR A 69 5.65 -9.15 -0.30
CA THR A 69 5.47 -8.04 0.65
C THR A 69 6.32 -6.85 0.22
N LEU A 70 5.68 -5.69 0.11
CA LEU A 70 6.35 -4.41 -0.07
C LEU A 70 6.47 -3.72 1.29
N GLU A 71 7.68 -3.64 1.82
CA GLU A 71 8.00 -2.99 3.07
C GLU A 71 8.39 -1.54 2.82
N VAL A 72 7.82 -0.61 3.59
CA VAL A 72 8.15 0.81 3.51
C VAL A 72 8.80 1.24 4.81
N THR A 73 10.00 1.80 4.70
CA THR A 73 10.79 2.28 5.83
C THR A 73 10.89 3.81 5.77
N HIS A 74 10.66 4.46 6.90
CA HIS A 74 10.80 5.90 7.06
C HIS A 74 11.67 6.20 8.30
N PHE A 75 12.72 7.01 8.16
CA PHE A 75 13.70 7.28 9.23
C PHE A 75 14.24 6.00 9.91
N ARG A 76 14.60 4.99 9.10
CA ARG A 76 15.11 3.66 9.55
C ARG A 76 14.09 2.82 10.34
N ARG A 77 12.82 3.23 10.35
CA ARG A 77 11.74 2.49 10.99
C ARG A 77 10.80 1.91 9.92
N LEU A 78 10.52 0.63 10.02
CA LEU A 78 9.47 -0.01 9.23
C LEU A 78 8.11 0.57 9.64
N VAL A 79 7.39 1.19 8.70
CA VAL A 79 6.12 1.88 8.99
C VAL A 79 4.91 1.09 8.51
N ILE A 80 5.02 0.40 7.38
CA ILE A 80 3.93 -0.40 6.82
C ILE A 80 4.48 -1.57 5.99
N ARG A 81 3.75 -2.68 6.01
CA ARG A 81 3.88 -3.80 5.07
C ARG A 81 2.64 -3.86 4.19
N LEU A 82 2.87 -3.86 2.89
CA LEU A 82 1.82 -4.01 1.89
C LEU A 82 1.95 -5.41 1.28
N GLN A 83 1.03 -6.32 1.60
CA GLN A 83 0.98 -7.65 1.02
C GLN A 83 0.30 -7.55 -0.35
N ILE A 84 1.10 -7.49 -1.41
CA ILE A 84 0.64 -7.31 -2.80
C ILE A 84 0.68 -8.60 -3.63
N GLY A 85 1.27 -9.66 -3.07
CA GLY A 85 1.47 -10.95 -3.71
C GLY A 85 2.81 -11.05 -4.45
N PRO A 86 3.27 -12.27 -4.77
CA PRO A 86 4.60 -12.51 -5.34
C PRO A 86 4.67 -12.10 -6.83
N ARG A 87 5.84 -12.29 -7.47
CA ARG A 87 6.06 -12.15 -8.93
C ARG A 87 6.01 -10.73 -9.51
N TYR A 88 5.96 -9.68 -8.69
CA TYR A 88 6.27 -8.34 -9.18
C TYR A 88 7.75 -8.21 -9.53
N VAL A 89 8.05 -7.36 -10.51
CA VAL A 89 9.43 -7.09 -10.94
C VAL A 89 9.91 -5.78 -10.32
N SER A 90 10.84 -5.86 -9.36
CA SER A 90 11.26 -4.76 -8.48
C SER A 90 11.60 -3.44 -9.20
N ARG A 91 12.26 -3.51 -10.36
CA ARG A 91 12.66 -2.34 -11.17
C ARG A 91 11.49 -1.49 -11.71
N HIS A 92 10.25 -1.97 -11.62
CA HIS A 92 9.06 -1.26 -12.09
C HIS A 92 8.27 -0.58 -10.96
N PHE A 93 8.65 -0.78 -9.70
CA PHE A 93 8.15 0.05 -8.60
C PHE A 93 8.80 1.43 -8.63
N ARG A 94 8.02 2.45 -8.27
CA ARG A 94 8.53 3.80 -8.02
C ARG A 94 7.95 4.32 -6.72
N LEU A 95 8.82 4.91 -5.92
CA LEU A 95 8.44 5.74 -4.79
C LEU A 95 8.66 7.20 -5.19
N THR A 96 7.60 7.99 -5.14
CA THR A 96 7.60 9.39 -5.54
C THR A 96 6.86 10.24 -4.50
N ARG A 97 6.82 11.54 -4.72
CA ARG A 97 5.97 12.44 -3.93
C ARG A 97 4.51 12.29 -4.36
N GLY A 98 3.63 11.99 -3.41
CA GLY A 98 2.18 11.96 -3.58
C GLY A 98 1.50 13.23 -3.06
N LEU A 99 0.19 13.33 -3.26
CA LEU A 99 -0.61 14.44 -2.74
C LEU A 99 -0.60 14.48 -1.20
N TYR A 100 -0.58 13.30 -0.57
CA TYR A 100 -0.68 13.14 0.88
C TYR A 100 0.67 12.86 1.57
N GLY A 101 1.77 12.78 0.82
CA GLY A 101 3.08 12.43 1.35
C GLY A 101 3.89 11.61 0.35
N SER A 102 4.06 10.33 0.63
CA SER A 102 4.78 9.39 -0.23
C SER A 102 3.81 8.59 -1.09
N ARG A 103 4.14 8.37 -2.36
CA ARG A 103 3.33 7.62 -3.31
C ARG A 103 4.12 6.45 -3.86
N ILE A 104 3.51 5.28 -3.88
CA ILE A 104 4.05 4.08 -4.50
C ILE A 104 3.20 3.74 -5.72
N ILE A 105 3.86 3.50 -6.85
CA ILE A 105 3.23 3.01 -8.08
C ILE A 105 3.99 1.81 -8.63
N TYR A 106 3.27 0.98 -9.39
CA TYR A 106 3.84 -0.09 -10.20
C TYR A 106 3.37 0.06 -11.65
N HIS A 107 4.30 0.16 -12.59
CA HIS A 107 3.98 0.54 -13.97
C HIS A 107 3.45 -0.60 -14.85
N LEU A 108 3.79 -1.85 -14.53
CA LEU A 108 3.29 -3.00 -15.29
C LEU A 108 1.93 -3.46 -14.74
N PRO A 109 1.18 -4.29 -15.48
CA PRO A 109 -0.02 -4.92 -14.95
C PRO A 109 0.26 -5.72 -13.68
N ALA A 110 -0.73 -5.80 -12.79
CA ALA A 110 -0.66 -6.67 -11.62
C ALA A 110 -0.44 -8.14 -12.09
N PRO A 111 0.49 -8.89 -11.50
CA PRO A 111 0.80 -10.26 -11.92
C PRO A 111 -0.29 -11.28 -11.53
N HIS A 112 -1.20 -10.90 -10.63
CA HIS A 112 -2.29 -11.75 -10.15
C HIS A 112 -3.63 -11.05 -10.34
N TYR A 113 -4.65 -11.86 -10.58
CA TYR A 113 -6.04 -11.41 -10.55
C TYR A 113 -6.49 -11.12 -9.12
N PRO A 114 -7.43 -10.19 -8.93
CA PRO A 114 -8.07 -10.01 -7.64
C PRO A 114 -8.79 -11.29 -7.19
N PRO A 115 -9.01 -11.47 -5.88
CA PRO A 115 -9.84 -12.55 -5.38
C PRO A 115 -11.28 -12.44 -5.92
N ASP A 116 -11.92 -13.59 -6.19
CA ASP A 116 -13.26 -13.68 -6.78
C ASP A 116 -14.36 -12.98 -5.96
N SER A 117 -14.12 -12.82 -4.66
CA SER A 117 -15.00 -12.12 -3.73
C SER A 117 -14.22 -11.05 -2.95
N CYS A 118 -14.59 -9.77 -3.13
CA CYS A 118 -14.17 -8.68 -2.25
C CYS A 118 -15.33 -8.34 -1.32
N SER A 119 -15.18 -8.57 -0.02
CA SER A 119 -16.11 -8.11 1.02
C SER A 119 -15.34 -7.21 1.98
N CYS A 120 -15.70 -5.93 2.03
CA CYS A 120 -15.30 -5.07 3.13
C CYS A 120 -16.33 -5.29 4.23
N GLU A 121 -16.01 -6.12 5.22
CA GLU A 121 -16.85 -6.22 6.40
C GLU A 121 -16.67 -4.94 7.23
N PRO A 122 -17.75 -4.21 7.54
CA PRO A 122 -17.65 -3.10 8.47
C PRO A 122 -17.20 -3.65 9.82
N VAL A 123 -16.08 -3.15 10.33
CA VAL A 123 -15.71 -3.35 11.74
C VAL A 123 -16.63 -2.41 12.54
N CYS A 124 -17.78 -2.91 12.98
CA CYS A 124 -18.92 -2.12 13.51
C CYS A 124 -18.66 -1.39 14.85
N PRO A 125 -19.50 -0.40 15.24
CA PRO A 125 -20.68 0.18 14.57
C PRO A 125 -20.56 1.68 14.19
#